data_AF-A0A810AGA7-F1
#
_entry.id   AF-A0A810AGA7-F1
#
_cell.length_a   1.000
_cell.length_b   1.000
_cell.length_c   1.000
_cell.angle_alpha   90.00
_cell.angle_beta   90.00
_cell.angle_gamma   90.00
#
_symmetry.space_group_name_H-M   'P 1'
#
loop_
_entity.id
_entity.type
_entity.pdbx_description
1 polymer ?
#
loop_
_entity_poly.entity_id
_entity_poly.type
_entity_poly.pdbx_seq_one_letter_code
_entity_poly.pdbx_strand_id
1 'polypeptide(L)'
;MTRRWRNATYVEDHEGTAPLAQRIFDTKLWRPDQPLRVVMIGTDFEVRVWETLLKIPMGRAVSYSDIACNINSPKASRAVGAAVGKNPVSFVVPCHRALGKSGTLTGYHWGITRKQAMLGWEAGQLGMQ
;
A
#
# COMPACT_ATOMS: atom_id res chain seq x y z
N MET A 1 8.88 -11.04 -7.71
CA MET A 1 7.72 -10.97 -8.64
C MET A 1 7.46 -12.34 -9.31
N THR A 2 8.48 -12.97 -9.87
CA THR A 2 8.45 -14.29 -10.55
C THR A 2 7.82 -15.44 -9.75
N ARG A 3 7.96 -15.47 -8.41
CA ARG A 3 7.32 -16.51 -7.58
C ARG A 3 5.79 -16.49 -7.64
N ARG A 4 5.17 -15.31 -7.78
CA ARG A 4 3.70 -15.14 -7.91
C ARG A 4 3.22 -15.33 -9.34
N TRP A 5 4.09 -15.06 -10.31
CA TRP A 5 3.80 -15.10 -11.73
C TRP A 5 4.74 -16.07 -12.44
N ARG A 6 4.54 -17.38 -12.20
CA ARG A 6 5.51 -18.42 -12.61
C ARG A 6 5.69 -18.54 -14.12
N ASN A 7 4.65 -18.17 -14.89
CA ASN A 7 4.65 -18.23 -16.35
C ASN A 7 4.82 -16.84 -16.99
N ALA A 8 5.14 -15.81 -16.22
CA ALA A 8 5.35 -14.47 -16.76
C ALA A 8 6.80 -14.26 -17.17
N THR A 9 7.01 -13.62 -18.32
CA THR A 9 8.30 -13.08 -18.73
C THR A 9 8.47 -11.69 -18.14
N TYR A 10 9.55 -11.49 -17.37
CA TYR A 10 9.91 -10.17 -16.88
C TYR A 10 10.66 -9.40 -17.98
N VAL A 11 10.17 -8.21 -18.28
CA VAL A 11 10.82 -7.26 -19.19
C VAL A 11 11.07 -5.98 -18.41
N GLU A 12 12.32 -5.54 -18.37
CA GLU A 12 12.68 -4.24 -17.83
C GLU A 12 12.42 -3.18 -18.90
N ASP A 13 11.55 -2.22 -18.59
CA ASP A 13 11.13 -1.16 -19.51
C ASP A 13 11.02 0.17 -18.77
N HIS A 14 12.11 0.92 -18.77
CA HIS A 14 12.18 2.24 -18.13
C HIS A 14 11.34 3.28 -18.86
N GLU A 15 11.34 3.26 -20.20
CA GLU A 15 10.60 4.22 -21.00
C GLU A 15 9.08 4.04 -20.82
N GLY A 16 8.60 2.80 -20.86
CA GLY A 16 7.19 2.48 -20.65
C GLY A 16 6.70 2.76 -19.23
N THR A 17 7.58 2.63 -18.21
CA THR A 17 7.20 2.87 -16.80
C THR A 17 7.43 4.30 -16.32
N ALA A 18 8.26 5.10 -16.99
CA ALA A 18 8.60 6.46 -16.58
C ALA A 18 7.37 7.38 -16.39
N PRO A 19 6.36 7.42 -17.28
CA PRO A 19 5.18 8.26 -17.08
C PRO A 19 4.38 7.88 -15.83
N LEU A 20 4.34 6.59 -15.49
CA LEU A 20 3.68 6.11 -14.26
C LEU A 20 4.50 6.47 -13.02
N ALA A 21 5.82 6.31 -13.08
CA ALA A 21 6.72 6.63 -11.98
C ALA A 21 6.69 8.13 -11.62
N GLN A 22 6.66 9.03 -12.62
CA GLN A 22 6.55 10.47 -12.40
C GLN A 22 5.29 10.85 -11.62
N ARG A 23 4.18 10.15 -11.86
CA ARG A 23 2.91 10.40 -11.17
C ARG A 23 2.95 10.03 -9.70
N ILE A 24 3.85 9.15 -9.24
CA ILE A 24 3.86 8.65 -7.86
C ILE A 24 4.02 9.80 -6.86
N PHE A 25 4.98 10.70 -7.08
CA PHE A 25 5.32 11.77 -6.14
C PHE A 25 4.88 13.17 -6.57
N ASP A 26 4.22 13.30 -7.72
CA ASP A 26 3.55 14.54 -8.14
C ASP A 26 2.03 14.37 -8.06
N THR A 27 1.46 14.81 -6.93
CA THR A 27 0.02 14.74 -6.66
C THR A 27 -0.81 15.55 -7.66
N LYS A 28 -0.21 16.55 -8.34
CA LYS A 28 -0.89 17.36 -9.37
C LYS A 28 -1.17 16.54 -10.63
N LEU A 29 -0.51 15.40 -10.80
CA LEU A 29 -0.72 14.47 -11.91
C LEU A 29 -1.70 13.33 -11.58
N TRP A 30 -2.31 13.33 -10.39
CA TRP A 30 -3.29 12.33 -10.01
C TRP A 30 -4.64 12.65 -10.68
N ARG A 31 -5.23 11.65 -11.34
CA ARG A 31 -6.41 11.78 -12.19
C ARG A 31 -7.35 10.61 -11.91
N PRO A 32 -8.54 10.85 -11.31
CA PRO A 32 -9.51 9.79 -11.02
C PRO A 32 -10.01 9.06 -12.27
N ASP A 33 -10.08 9.76 -13.40
CA ASP A 33 -10.49 9.27 -14.71
C ASP A 33 -9.40 8.43 -15.41
N GLN A 34 -8.15 8.50 -14.96
CA GLN A 34 -7.02 7.72 -15.48
C GLN A 34 -6.31 6.93 -14.37
N PRO A 35 -7.01 5.97 -13.72
CA PRO A 35 -6.44 5.23 -12.61
C PRO A 35 -5.33 4.28 -13.07
N LEU A 36 -4.33 4.06 -12.21
CA LEU A 36 -3.41 2.94 -12.37
C LEU A 36 -4.17 1.63 -12.10
N ARG A 37 -4.28 0.77 -13.12
CA ARG A 37 -4.87 -0.56 -12.97
C ARG A 37 -3.83 -1.51 -12.38
N VAL A 38 -4.18 -2.15 -11.27
CA VAL A 38 -3.32 -3.10 -10.56
C VAL A 38 -3.99 -4.46 -10.49
N VAL A 39 -3.23 -5.51 -10.78
CA VAL A 39 -3.64 -6.90 -10.61
C VAL A 39 -2.86 -7.50 -9.44
N MET A 40 -3.58 -8.06 -8.47
CA MET A 40 -2.99 -8.66 -7.28
C MET A 40 -3.40 -10.13 -7.18
N ILE A 41 -2.45 -10.99 -6.82
CA ILE A 41 -2.68 -12.41 -6.58
C ILE A 41 -2.39 -12.68 -5.09
N GLY A 42 -3.43 -13.14 -4.38
CA GLY A 42 -3.40 -13.49 -2.97
C GLY A 42 -4.62 -14.33 -2.60
N THR A 43 -4.71 -14.74 -1.34
CA THR A 43 -5.92 -15.39 -0.82
C THR A 43 -7.07 -14.38 -0.69
N ASP A 44 -8.31 -14.86 -0.58
CA ASP A 44 -9.49 -13.99 -0.36
C ASP A 44 -9.34 -13.10 0.88
N PHE A 45 -8.62 -13.57 1.90
CA PHE A 45 -8.32 -12.77 3.08
C PHE A 45 -7.30 -11.66 2.76
N GLU A 46 -6.22 -12.00 2.05
CA GLU A 46 -5.19 -11.03 1.66
C GLU A 46 -5.75 -9.96 0.72
N VAL A 47 -6.55 -10.35 -0.27
CA VAL A 47 -7.20 -9.44 -1.22
C VAL A 47 -8.12 -8.45 -0.48
N ARG A 48 -9.00 -8.93 0.41
CA ARG A 48 -9.87 -8.04 1.22
C ARG A 48 -9.08 -7.07 2.09
N VAL A 49 -7.95 -7.49 2.65
CA VAL A 49 -7.04 -6.59 3.39
C VAL A 49 -6.48 -5.52 2.46
N TRP A 50 -5.98 -5.88 1.27
CA TRP A 50 -5.41 -4.92 0.32
C TRP A 50 -6.44 -3.95 -0.25
N GLU A 51 -7.67 -4.42 -0.53
CA GLU A 51 -8.80 -3.56 -0.91
C GLU A 51 -9.17 -2.58 0.21
N THR A 52 -9.08 -3.00 1.47
CA THR A 52 -9.31 -2.11 2.61
C THR A 52 -8.20 -1.07 2.72
N LEU A 53 -6.94 -1.43 2.45
CA LEU A 53 -5.83 -0.47 2.42
C LEU A 53 -6.04 0.61 1.36
N LEU A 54 -6.52 0.25 0.16
CA LEU A 54 -6.78 1.20 -0.92
C LEU A 54 -7.81 2.29 -0.57
N LYS A 55 -8.66 2.05 0.43
CA LYS A 55 -9.66 3.00 0.93
C LYS A 55 -9.10 4.00 1.95
N ILE A 56 -7.88 3.80 2.45
CA ILE A 56 -7.27 4.70 3.43
C ILE A 56 -6.76 5.95 2.68
N PRO A 57 -7.28 7.15 2.97
CA PRO A 57 -6.85 8.38 2.27
C PRO A 57 -5.42 8.79 2.63
N MET A 58 -4.82 9.62 1.79
CA MET A 58 -3.47 10.17 2.00
C MET A 58 -3.38 10.95 3.31
N GLY A 59 -2.27 10.78 4.04
CA GLY A 59 -2.01 11.43 5.32
C GLY A 59 -2.85 10.93 6.49
N ARG A 60 -3.59 9.83 6.30
CA ARG A 60 -4.29 9.13 7.38
C ARG A 60 -3.63 7.80 7.64
N ALA A 61 -3.58 7.44 8.93
CA ALA A 61 -3.11 6.14 9.38
C ALA A 61 -4.24 5.41 10.12
N VAL A 62 -4.24 4.08 10.02
CA VAL A 62 -5.17 3.20 10.73
C VAL A 62 -4.41 2.07 11.40
N SER A 63 -4.99 1.49 12.45
CA SER A 63 -4.40 0.33 13.10
C SER A 63 -4.73 -0.98 12.36
N TYR A 64 -3.92 -2.01 12.56
CA TYR A 64 -4.25 -3.36 12.07
C TYR A 64 -5.60 -3.88 12.61
N SER A 65 -5.99 -3.47 13.83
CA SER A 65 -7.30 -3.79 14.39
C SER A 65 -8.45 -3.11 13.66
N ASP A 66 -8.27 -1.86 13.19
CA ASP A 66 -9.32 -1.15 12.45
C ASP A 66 -9.59 -1.84 11.11
N ILE A 67 -8.51 -2.25 10.42
CA ILE A 67 -8.62 -3.06 9.20
C ILE A 67 -9.32 -4.38 9.49
N ALA A 68 -8.95 -5.08 10.57
CA ALA A 68 -9.55 -6.34 10.97
C ALA A 68 -11.06 -6.21 11.22
N CYS A 69 -11.50 -5.13 11.87
CA CYS A 69 -12.92 -4.81 12.05
C CYS A 69 -13.62 -4.54 10.70
N ASN A 70 -13.02 -3.74 9.82
CA ASN A 70 -13.60 -3.40 8.52
C ASN A 70 -13.81 -4.60 7.59
N ILE A 71 -12.99 -5.65 7.72
CA ILE A 71 -13.16 -6.90 6.96
C ILE A 71 -14.01 -7.95 7.70
N ASN A 72 -14.76 -7.56 8.73
CA ASN A 72 -15.60 -8.44 9.55
C ASN A 72 -14.81 -9.59 10.20
N SER A 73 -13.56 -9.34 10.60
CA SER A 73 -12.69 -10.31 11.27
C SER A 73 -11.97 -9.68 12.47
N PRO A 74 -12.69 -9.18 13.49
CA PRO A 74 -12.13 -8.32 14.55
C PRO A 74 -11.00 -8.95 15.37
N LYS A 75 -10.91 -10.28 15.42
CA LYS A 75 -9.85 -11.02 16.12
C LYS A 75 -8.59 -11.24 15.27
N ALA A 76 -8.58 -10.81 14.00
CA ALA A 76 -7.56 -11.16 13.02
C ALA A 76 -6.42 -10.15 12.86
N SER A 77 -6.18 -9.23 13.82
CA SER A 77 -5.17 -8.17 13.68
C SER A 77 -3.77 -8.67 13.32
N ARG A 78 -3.33 -9.81 13.87
CA ARG A 78 -2.02 -10.43 13.52
C ARG A 78 -2.00 -10.94 12.07
N ALA A 79 -3.07 -11.60 11.64
CA ALA A 79 -3.21 -12.10 10.27
C ALA A 79 -3.30 -10.94 9.27
N VAL A 80 -3.97 -9.84 9.64
CA VAL A 80 -3.96 -8.59 8.88
C VAL A 80 -2.53 -8.06 8.75
N GLY A 81 -1.76 -7.97 9.82
CA GLY A 81 -0.35 -7.54 9.76
C GLY A 81 0.48 -8.39 8.79
N ALA A 82 0.29 -9.71 8.79
CA ALA A 82 0.93 -10.61 7.83
C ALA A 82 0.49 -10.35 6.38
N ALA A 83 -0.81 -10.14 6.14
CA ALA A 83 -1.35 -9.82 4.81
C ALA A 83 -0.87 -8.45 4.30
N VAL A 84 -0.81 -7.43 5.17
CA VAL A 84 -0.23 -6.11 4.87
C VAL A 84 1.23 -6.27 4.45
N GLY A 85 2.02 -7.07 5.18
CA GLY A 85 3.42 -7.35 4.86
C GLY A 85 3.64 -8.15 3.55
N LYS A 86 2.61 -8.83 3.05
CA LYS A 86 2.64 -9.55 1.77
C LYS A 86 2.23 -8.69 0.57
N ASN A 87 1.83 -7.44 0.77
CA ASN A 87 1.41 -6.53 -0.30
C ASN A 87 2.45 -6.50 -1.45
N PRO A 88 2.09 -6.92 -2.67
CA PRO A 88 3.00 -6.95 -3.81
C PRO A 88 3.25 -5.58 -4.46
N VAL A 89 2.42 -4.57 -4.20
CA VAL A 89 2.47 -3.25 -4.88
C VAL A 89 2.44 -2.12 -3.84
N SER A 90 3.56 -1.92 -3.15
CA SER A 90 3.70 -0.85 -2.16
C SER A 90 3.59 0.54 -2.78
N PHE A 91 3.35 1.53 -1.93
CA PHE A 91 2.91 2.89 -2.28
C PHE A 91 1.49 2.93 -2.87
N VAL A 92 1.25 2.25 -4.01
CA VAL A 92 -0.06 2.23 -4.69
C VAL A 92 -1.13 1.60 -3.79
N VAL A 93 -0.84 0.40 -3.26
CA VAL A 93 -1.59 -0.16 -2.13
C VAL A 93 -0.90 0.36 -0.86
N PRO A 94 -1.52 1.28 -0.10
CA PRO A 94 -0.81 2.11 0.88
C PRO A 94 -0.60 1.37 2.21
N CYS A 95 0.14 0.27 2.18
CA CYS A 95 0.44 -0.54 3.37
C CYS A 95 1.26 0.20 4.43
N HIS A 96 1.93 1.31 4.07
CA HIS A 96 2.65 2.17 5.03
C HIS A 96 1.71 2.93 5.97
N ARG A 97 0.43 3.11 5.59
CA ARG A 97 -0.62 3.75 6.41
C ARG A 97 -1.19 2.84 7.51
N ALA A 98 -0.83 1.54 7.52
CA ALA A 98 -1.26 0.59 8.54
C ALA A 98 -0.23 0.47 9.68
N LEU A 99 -0.65 0.69 10.92
CA LEU A 99 0.23 0.78 12.10
C LEU A 99 -0.19 -0.17 13.24
N GLY A 100 0.68 -0.33 14.24
CA GLY A 100 0.29 -0.90 15.52
C GLY A 100 -0.65 0.03 16.28
N LYS A 101 -1.46 -0.51 17.21
CA LYS A 101 -2.45 0.26 17.98
C LYS A 101 -1.84 1.41 18.82
N SER A 102 -0.59 1.27 19.23
CA SER A 102 0.19 2.30 19.93
C SER A 102 0.73 3.41 19.02
N GLY A 103 0.45 3.37 17.71
CA GLY A 103 1.09 4.24 16.71
C GLY A 103 2.52 3.83 16.35
N THR A 104 3.06 2.78 16.98
CA THR A 104 4.42 2.30 16.71
C THR A 104 4.54 1.81 15.26
N LEU A 105 5.57 2.29 14.57
CA LEU A 105 5.96 1.79 13.26
C LEU A 105 6.63 0.43 13.43
N THR A 106 5.86 -0.62 13.18
CA THR A 106 6.37 -2.00 13.17
C THR A 106 6.51 -2.50 11.74
N GLY A 107 7.37 -3.52 11.58
CA GLY A 107 7.63 -4.33 10.39
C GLY A 107 7.08 -3.80 9.07
N TYR A 108 7.97 -3.40 8.16
CA TYR A 108 7.61 -2.99 6.81
C TYR A 108 8.41 -3.82 5.79
N HIS A 109 7.74 -4.37 4.78
CA HIS A 109 8.36 -5.23 3.77
C HIS A 109 9.58 -4.56 3.12
N TRP A 110 9.53 -3.24 2.92
CA TRP A 110 10.60 -2.46 2.31
C TRP A 110 11.43 -1.64 3.31
N GLY A 111 11.34 -1.96 4.61
CA GLY A 111 12.10 -1.30 5.68
C GLY A 111 11.40 -0.08 6.30
N ILE A 112 11.60 0.11 7.62
CA ILE A 112 10.95 1.17 8.41
C ILE A 112 11.29 2.57 7.90
N THR A 113 12.52 2.80 7.45
CA THR A 113 12.95 4.09 6.89
C THR A 113 12.05 4.54 5.74
N ARG A 114 11.70 3.63 4.81
CA ARG A 114 10.79 3.95 3.70
C ARG A 114 9.37 4.24 4.18
N LYS A 115 8.89 3.47 5.17
CA LYS A 115 7.58 3.71 5.80
C LYS A 115 7.50 5.12 6.42
N GLN A 116 8.53 5.51 7.16
CA GLN A 116 8.67 6.85 7.75
C GLN A 116 8.72 7.94 6.69
N ALA A 117 9.57 7.76 5.66
CA ALA A 117 9.70 8.73 4.58
C ALA A 117 8.37 8.97 3.84
N MET A 118 7.61 7.93 3.54
CA MET A 118 6.30 8.08 2.88
C MET A 118 5.28 8.78 3.79
N LEU A 119 5.21 8.42 5.07
CA LEU A 119 4.31 9.09 6.02
C LEU A 119 4.67 10.58 6.17
N GLY A 120 5.97 10.89 6.26
CA GLY A 120 6.47 12.27 6.33
C GLY A 120 6.20 13.06 5.04
N TRP A 121 6.40 12.44 3.88
CA TRP A 121 6.07 13.04 2.59
C TRP A 121 4.58 13.36 2.48
N GLU A 122 3.69 12.41 2.83
CA GLU A 122 2.24 12.65 2.83
C GLU A 122 1.84 13.80 3.77
N ALA A 123 2.45 13.88 4.96
CA ALA A 123 2.22 14.97 5.89
C ALA A 123 2.67 16.32 5.32
N GLY A 124 3.83 16.36 4.65
CA GLY A 124 4.33 17.56 3.97
C GLY A 124 3.40 18.04 2.85
N GLN A 125 2.85 17.11 2.05
CA GLN A 125 1.91 17.44 0.98
C GLN A 125 0.61 18.05 1.49
N LEU A 126 0.10 17.60 2.66
CA LEU A 126 -1.10 18.17 3.26
C LEU A 126 -0.86 19.54 3.91
N GLY A 127 0.35 19.82 4.40
CA GLY A 127 0.71 21.12 4.98
C GLY A 127 0.93 22.23 3.94
N MET A 128 1.07 21.88 2.65
CA MET A 128 1.22 22.82 1.53
C MET A 128 -0.10 23.08 0.79
N GLN A 129 -1.22 22.49 1.23
CA GLN A 129 -2.56 22.72 0.68
C GLN A 129 -3.28 23.86 1.39
#